data_AF-A0A0D2FDZ5-F1
#
_entry.id   AF-A0A0D2FDZ5-F1
#
_cell.length_a   1.000
_cell.length_b   1.000
_cell.length_c   1.000
_cell.angle_alpha   90.00
_cell.angle_beta   90.00
_cell.angle_gamma   90.00
#
_symmetry.space_group_name_H-M   'P 1'
#
loop_
_entity.id
_entity.type
_entity.pdbx_description
1 polymer ?
#
loop_
_entity_poly.entity_id
_entity_poly.type
_entity_poly.pdbx_seq_one_letter_code
_entity_poly.pdbx_strand_id
1 'polypeptide(L)'
;MSDQDKSALDANKGSIGSQFKPEGSIGQMGEKAGGPLSSEGAVGKQFTLQGSVGGAAQSAAEQMQGDKKPVFDKDGAIGKQFRPEGAIGSVGEAVGGPFSAQGAIGKQFTEQGVVGGSIQENLGSGKK
;
A
#
# COMPACT_ATOMS: atom_id res chain seq x y z
N MET A 1 11.37 19.66 26.18
CA MET A 1 12.04 19.63 24.87
C MET A 1 11.37 18.52 24.07
N SER A 2 10.42 18.86 23.21
CA SER A 2 9.51 17.88 22.63
C SER A 2 9.34 18.16 21.14
N ASP A 3 10.34 17.85 20.31
CA ASP A 3 10.13 17.78 18.84
C ASP A 3 11.33 17.26 18.01
N GLN A 4 12.42 16.77 18.62
CA GLN A 4 13.66 16.44 17.89
C GLN A 4 13.86 14.96 17.55
N ASP A 5 13.07 14.03 18.05
CA ASP A 5 13.08 12.64 17.56
C ASP A 5 12.30 12.50 16.23
N LYS A 6 12.44 13.49 15.35
CA LYS A 6 12.05 13.35 13.95
C LYS A 6 13.06 12.39 13.35
N SER A 7 12.66 11.13 13.24
CA SER A 7 13.47 10.04 12.66
C SER A 7 14.32 10.55 11.50
N ALA A 8 15.61 10.25 11.50
CA ALA A 8 16.49 10.60 10.39
C ALA A 8 15.97 10.04 9.03
N LEU A 9 15.09 9.05 9.08
CA LEU A 9 14.43 8.41 7.94
C LEU A 9 13.16 9.14 7.47
N ASP A 10 12.68 10.16 8.18
CA ASP A 10 11.53 10.97 7.75
C ASP A 10 11.84 11.60 6.39
N ALA A 11 11.02 11.30 5.38
CA ALA A 11 11.27 11.77 4.02
C ALA A 11 11.21 13.31 3.92
N ASN A 12 10.44 13.98 4.77
CA ASN A 12 10.20 15.43 4.74
C ASN A 12 11.15 16.22 5.63
N LYS A 13 11.65 15.63 6.72
CA LYS A 13 12.44 16.33 7.73
C LYS A 13 13.73 15.63 8.14
N GLY A 14 13.92 14.36 7.75
CA GLY A 14 15.07 13.53 8.11
C GLY A 14 16.26 13.70 7.16
N SER A 15 17.46 13.70 7.72
CA SER A 15 18.72 13.85 6.97
C SER A 15 18.97 12.72 5.97
N ILE A 16 18.49 11.50 6.26
CA ILE A 16 18.64 10.33 5.38
C ILE A 16 17.43 10.23 4.45
N GLY A 17 16.21 10.33 4.98
CA GLY A 17 14.98 10.18 4.18
C GLY A 17 14.91 11.16 3.00
N SER A 18 15.36 12.40 3.21
CA SER A 18 15.43 13.42 2.14
C SER A 18 16.42 13.08 1.02
N GLN A 19 17.45 12.28 1.26
CA GLN A 19 18.42 11.86 0.23
C GLN A 19 17.85 10.80 -0.73
N PHE A 20 16.82 10.06 -0.32
CA PHE A 20 16.12 9.06 -1.14
C PHE A 20 14.97 9.62 -1.97
N LYS A 21 14.59 10.89 -1.76
CA LYS A 21 13.65 11.59 -2.66
C LYS A 21 14.26 11.71 -4.06
N PRO A 22 13.46 11.85 -5.13
CA PRO A 22 13.97 12.02 -6.50
C PRO A 22 14.98 13.16 -6.63
N GLU A 23 14.82 14.22 -5.84
CA GLU A 23 15.70 15.38 -5.82
C GLU A 23 16.93 15.20 -4.92
N GLY A 24 16.93 14.19 -4.04
CA GLY A 24 18.03 13.87 -3.14
C GLY A 24 19.23 13.23 -3.84
N SER A 25 20.41 13.30 -3.23
CA SER A 25 21.64 12.83 -3.89
C SER A 25 21.62 11.35 -4.25
N ILE A 26 21.01 10.49 -3.42
CA ILE A 26 20.89 9.05 -3.71
C ILE A 26 19.81 8.80 -4.76
N GLY A 27 18.67 9.49 -4.69
CA GLY A 27 17.62 9.41 -5.72
C GLY A 27 18.15 9.79 -7.11
N GLN A 28 18.84 10.93 -7.21
CA GLN A 28 19.49 11.35 -8.46
C GLN A 28 20.58 10.38 -8.91
N MET A 29 21.33 9.79 -7.98
CA MET A 29 22.34 8.78 -8.31
C MET A 29 21.69 7.52 -8.90
N GLY A 30 20.55 7.06 -8.34
CA GLY A 30 19.79 5.94 -8.88
C GLY A 30 19.28 6.21 -10.30
N GLU A 31 18.75 7.41 -10.55
CA GLU A 31 18.33 7.84 -11.89
C GLU A 31 19.49 7.94 -12.87
N LYS A 32 20.62 8.52 -12.46
CA LYS A 32 21.82 8.63 -13.30
C LYS A 32 22.49 7.29 -13.55
N ALA A 33 22.51 6.41 -12.55
CA ALA A 33 23.00 5.04 -12.69
C ALA A 33 22.13 4.27 -13.69
N GLY A 34 20.82 4.57 -13.71
CA GLY A 34 19.89 4.00 -14.66
C GLY A 34 19.69 2.50 -14.47
N GLY A 35 19.27 1.84 -15.55
CA GLY A 35 19.09 0.40 -15.58
C GLY A 35 18.05 -0.08 -14.54
N PRO A 36 18.34 -1.11 -13.72
CA PRO A 36 17.38 -1.61 -12.75
C PRO A 36 17.08 -0.62 -11.61
N LEU A 37 17.95 0.36 -11.34
CA LEU A 37 17.83 1.27 -10.20
C LEU A 37 17.09 2.59 -10.50
N SER A 38 16.87 2.95 -11.76
CA SER A 38 16.02 4.11 -12.08
C SER A 38 14.57 3.86 -11.66
N SER A 39 13.77 4.93 -11.54
CA SER A 39 12.33 4.85 -11.26
C SER A 39 11.55 3.97 -12.24
N GLU A 40 12.06 3.78 -13.46
CA GLU A 40 11.51 2.88 -14.46
C GLU A 40 12.15 1.48 -14.47
N GLY A 41 13.25 1.31 -13.73
CA GLY A 41 14.00 0.08 -13.59
C GLY A 41 13.29 -0.99 -12.77
N ALA A 42 13.71 -2.25 -12.93
CA ALA A 42 13.09 -3.39 -12.25
C ALA A 42 13.09 -3.27 -10.71
N VAL A 43 14.16 -2.72 -10.12
CA VAL A 43 14.28 -2.48 -8.68
C VAL A 43 13.60 -1.16 -8.31
N GLY A 44 13.88 -0.06 -9.02
CA GLY A 44 13.31 1.24 -8.69
C GLY A 44 11.78 1.24 -8.73
N LYS A 45 11.16 0.53 -9.68
CA LYS A 45 9.70 0.32 -9.72
C LYS A 45 9.14 -0.28 -8.43
N GLN A 46 9.88 -1.17 -7.76
CA GLN A 46 9.45 -1.80 -6.49
C GLN A 46 9.45 -0.84 -5.30
N PHE A 47 10.23 0.24 -5.35
CA PHE A 47 10.33 1.25 -4.30
C PHE A 47 9.41 2.46 -4.51
N THR A 48 8.71 2.53 -5.64
CA THR A 48 7.62 3.50 -5.85
C THR A 48 6.38 3.14 -5.01
N LEU A 49 5.42 4.06 -4.88
CA LEU A 49 4.15 3.80 -4.18
C LEU A 49 3.32 2.66 -4.80
N GLN A 50 3.54 2.39 -6.09
CA GLN A 50 2.91 1.29 -6.83
C GLN A 50 3.70 -0.01 -6.73
N GLY A 51 4.97 0.07 -6.32
CA GLY A 51 5.83 -1.07 -6.11
C GLY A 51 5.48 -1.85 -4.84
N SER A 52 5.87 -3.12 -4.79
CA SER A 52 5.57 -3.99 -3.64
C SER A 52 6.19 -3.48 -2.34
N VAL A 53 7.43 -2.97 -2.39
CA VAL A 53 8.17 -2.50 -1.20
C VAL A 53 7.73 -1.10 -0.81
N GLY A 54 7.73 -0.15 -1.75
CA GLY A 54 7.34 1.23 -1.48
C GLY A 54 5.88 1.34 -1.04
N GLY A 55 4.99 0.61 -1.72
CA GLY A 55 3.58 0.50 -1.33
C GLY A 55 3.39 -0.15 0.05
N ALA A 56 4.12 -1.21 0.38
CA ALA A 56 4.05 -1.82 1.71
C ALA A 56 4.60 -0.90 2.81
N ALA A 57 5.73 -0.24 2.58
CA ALA A 57 6.33 0.71 3.52
C ALA A 57 5.42 1.92 3.76
N GLN A 58 4.81 2.47 2.70
CA GLN A 58 3.81 3.53 2.84
C GLN A 58 2.60 3.04 3.64
N SER A 59 2.08 1.85 3.33
CA SER A 59 0.95 1.26 4.07
C SER A 59 1.28 1.10 5.56
N ALA A 60 2.49 0.65 5.90
CA ALA A 60 2.94 0.52 7.27
C ALA A 60 3.12 1.90 7.94
N ALA A 61 3.61 2.90 7.23
CA ALA A 61 3.75 4.26 7.73
C ALA A 61 2.39 4.94 7.99
N GLU A 62 1.44 4.79 7.07
CA GLU A 62 0.05 5.23 7.23
C GLU A 62 -0.60 4.53 8.44
N GLN A 63 -0.34 3.23 8.59
CA GLN A 63 -0.75 2.48 9.78
C GLN A 63 -0.05 2.98 11.05
N MET A 64 1.13 3.60 11.01
CA MET A 64 1.78 4.13 12.21
C MET A 64 1.27 5.52 12.61
N GLN A 65 0.78 6.34 11.67
CA GLN A 65 0.46 7.76 11.88
C GLN A 65 -0.85 8.07 12.64
N GLY A 66 -1.43 7.10 13.35
CA GLY A 66 -2.45 7.36 14.37
C GLY A 66 -3.90 7.15 13.91
N ASP A 67 -4.21 7.41 12.63
CA ASP A 67 -5.51 7.07 12.03
C ASP A 67 -5.55 5.60 11.57
N LYS A 68 -5.23 4.69 12.49
CA LYS A 68 -5.10 3.24 12.26
C LYS A 68 -6.43 2.62 11.85
N LYS A 69 -6.70 2.64 10.55
CA LYS A 69 -7.56 1.62 9.94
C LYS A 69 -6.91 0.25 10.20
N PRO A 70 -7.64 -0.70 10.78
CA PRO A 70 -7.16 -2.07 10.95
C PRO A 70 -6.62 -2.64 9.64
N VAL A 71 -5.65 -3.54 9.71
CA VAL A 71 -5.01 -4.10 8.50
C VAL A 71 -6.02 -4.75 7.54
N PHE A 72 -7.12 -5.29 8.08
CA PHE A 72 -8.21 -5.90 7.32
C PHE A 72 -9.36 -4.94 7.00
N ASP A 73 -9.29 -3.67 7.42
CA ASP A 73 -10.22 -2.66 6.94
C ASP A 73 -10.10 -2.56 5.43
N LYS A 74 -11.21 -2.27 4.75
CA LYS A 74 -11.24 -2.07 3.29
C LYS A 74 -10.18 -1.09 2.75
N ASP A 75 -9.76 -0.11 3.55
CA ASP A 75 -8.68 0.82 3.18
C ASP A 75 -7.37 0.54 3.96
N GLY A 76 -7.33 -0.53 4.75
CA GLY A 76 -6.15 -1.04 5.43
C GLY A 76 -5.20 -1.79 4.49
N ALA A 77 -4.00 -2.12 5.00
CA ALA A 77 -2.90 -2.69 4.22
C ALA A 77 -3.29 -3.99 3.47
N ILE A 78 -4.08 -4.86 4.09
CA ILE A 78 -4.57 -6.11 3.48
C ILE A 78 -5.89 -5.88 2.77
N GLY A 79 -6.87 -5.22 3.40
CA GLY A 79 -8.20 -5.06 2.81
C GLY A 79 -8.19 -4.34 1.46
N LYS A 80 -7.31 -3.36 1.26
CA LYS A 80 -7.18 -2.68 -0.05
C LYS A 80 -6.72 -3.59 -1.18
N GLN A 81 -6.00 -4.68 -0.89
CA GLN A 81 -5.56 -5.63 -1.91
C GLN A 81 -6.72 -6.47 -2.46
N PHE A 82 -7.80 -6.62 -1.70
CA PHE A 82 -9.02 -7.33 -2.09
C PHE A 82 -10.05 -6.43 -2.79
N ARG A 83 -9.86 -5.11 -2.80
CA ARG A 83 -10.67 -4.19 -3.61
C ARG A 83 -10.46 -4.49 -5.11
N PRO A 84 -11.42 -4.17 -6.00
CA PRO A 84 -11.33 -4.47 -7.44
C PRO A 84 -10.04 -3.95 -8.10
N GLU A 85 -9.50 -2.84 -7.62
CA GLU A 85 -8.25 -2.24 -8.12
C GLU A 85 -6.98 -2.80 -7.44
N GLY A 86 -7.15 -3.55 -6.35
CA GLY A 86 -6.07 -4.16 -5.59
C GLY A 86 -5.47 -5.37 -6.30
N ALA A 87 -4.27 -5.81 -5.88
CA ALA A 87 -3.54 -6.86 -6.57
C ALA A 87 -4.28 -8.21 -6.61
N ILE A 88 -5.13 -8.52 -5.63
CA ILE A 88 -5.93 -9.75 -5.58
C ILE A 88 -7.28 -9.54 -6.26
N GLY A 89 -7.98 -8.43 -5.94
CA GLY A 89 -9.30 -8.16 -6.51
C GLY A 89 -9.26 -7.99 -8.02
N SER A 90 -8.21 -7.36 -8.56
CA SER A 90 -8.02 -7.18 -10.01
C SER A 90 -7.86 -8.51 -10.75
N VAL A 91 -7.34 -9.56 -10.10
CA VAL A 91 -7.31 -10.91 -10.69
C VAL A 91 -8.72 -11.46 -10.83
N GLY A 92 -9.57 -11.28 -9.82
CA GLY A 92 -10.99 -11.69 -9.88
C GLY A 92 -11.74 -10.96 -10.99
N GLU A 93 -11.51 -9.65 -11.14
CA GLU A 93 -12.07 -8.84 -12.23
C GLU A 93 -11.55 -9.29 -13.61
N ALA A 94 -10.26 -9.57 -13.74
CA ALA A 94 -9.66 -10.01 -14.99
C ALA A 94 -10.15 -11.41 -15.42
N VAL A 95 -10.35 -12.33 -14.46
CA VAL A 95 -11.00 -13.62 -14.72
C VAL A 95 -12.46 -13.42 -15.10
N GLY A 96 -13.15 -12.48 -14.45
CA GLY A 96 -14.52 -12.12 -14.76
C GLY A 96 -15.53 -13.21 -14.39
N GLY A 97 -16.71 -13.13 -15.01
CA GLY A 97 -17.80 -14.10 -14.84
C GLY A 97 -18.22 -14.22 -13.37
N PRO A 98 -18.28 -15.42 -12.79
CA PRO A 98 -18.70 -15.60 -11.40
C PRO A 98 -17.72 -15.00 -10.38
N PHE A 99 -16.46 -14.75 -10.76
CA PHE A 99 -15.41 -14.25 -9.86
C PHE A 99 -15.27 -12.72 -9.84
N SER A 100 -15.87 -11.99 -10.79
CA SER A 100 -15.91 -10.52 -10.70
C SER A 100 -16.74 -10.06 -9.50
N ALA A 101 -16.58 -8.81 -9.07
CA ALA A 101 -17.33 -8.23 -7.95
C ALA A 101 -18.85 -8.23 -8.16
N GLN A 102 -19.32 -8.34 -9.40
CA GLN A 102 -20.74 -8.49 -9.77
C GLN A 102 -21.14 -9.97 -9.98
N GLY A 103 -20.17 -10.86 -10.08
CA GLY A 103 -20.34 -12.30 -10.24
C GLY A 103 -20.94 -12.97 -9.00
N ALA A 104 -21.45 -14.19 -9.19
CA ALA A 104 -22.13 -14.93 -8.12
C ALA A 104 -21.24 -15.21 -6.90
N ILE A 105 -19.93 -15.41 -7.11
CA ILE A 105 -18.93 -15.64 -6.06
C ILE A 105 -18.30 -14.31 -5.63
N GLY A 106 -17.81 -13.50 -6.57
CA GLY A 106 -17.05 -12.28 -6.23
C GLY A 106 -17.88 -11.28 -5.43
N LYS A 107 -19.20 -11.16 -5.68
CA LYS A 107 -20.09 -10.31 -4.87
C LYS A 107 -20.17 -10.69 -3.38
N GLN A 108 -19.81 -11.92 -3.01
CA GLN A 108 -19.77 -12.36 -1.61
C GLN A 108 -18.52 -11.86 -0.89
N PHE A 109 -17.46 -11.53 -1.64
CA PHE A 109 -16.18 -11.04 -1.12
C PHE A 109 -16.09 -9.51 -1.13
N THR A 110 -17.07 -8.80 -1.69
CA THR A 110 -17.18 -7.34 -1.52
C THR A 110 -17.65 -6.99 -0.11
N GLU A 111 -17.53 -5.72 0.26
CA GLU A 111 -17.96 -5.18 1.56
C GLU A 111 -19.46 -5.40 1.84
N GLN A 112 -20.27 -5.54 0.79
CA GLN A 112 -21.70 -5.82 0.86
C GLN A 112 -22.02 -7.33 0.86
N GLY A 113 -21.03 -8.16 0.53
CA GLY A 113 -21.15 -9.61 0.52
C GLY A 113 -21.01 -10.22 1.90
N VAL A 114 -21.49 -11.46 2.08
CA VAL A 114 -21.49 -12.09 3.40
C VAL A 114 -20.07 -12.33 3.95
N VAL A 115 -19.10 -12.63 3.09
CA VAL A 115 -17.71 -12.90 3.50
C VAL A 115 -16.97 -11.59 3.72
N GLY A 116 -16.97 -10.69 2.73
CA GLY A 116 -16.26 -9.42 2.82
C GLY A 116 -16.83 -8.51 3.90
N GLY A 117 -18.16 -8.43 4.01
CA GLY A 117 -18.86 -7.74 5.09
C GLY A 117 -18.52 -8.30 6.47
N SER A 118 -18.49 -9.62 6.63
CA SER A 118 -18.09 -10.25 7.91
C SER A 118 -16.65 -9.95 8.29
N ILE A 119 -15.72 -9.97 7.34
CA ILE A 119 -14.31 -9.60 7.58
C ILE A 119 -14.24 -8.13 8.00
N GLN A 120 -14.94 -7.25 7.29
CA GLN A 120 -14.96 -5.83 7.60
C GLN A 120 -15.57 -5.56 8.99
N GLU A 121 -16.63 -6.26 9.36
CA GLU A 121 -17.24 -6.12 10.68
C GLU A 121 -16.32 -6.62 11.81
N ASN A 122 -15.78 -7.83 11.68
CA ASN A 122 -15.05 -8.50 12.76
C ASN A 122 -13.56 -8.14 12.85
N LEU A 123 -12.94 -7.80 11.73
CA LEU A 123 -11.50 -7.54 11.63
C LEU A 123 -11.20 -6.13 11.11
N GLY A 124 -12.04 -5.58 10.24
CA GLY A 124 -11.84 -4.28 9.60
C GLY A 124 -12.30 -3.07 10.41
N SER A 125 -13.31 -3.22 11.26
CA SER A 125 -13.87 -2.13 12.08
C SER A 125 -13.01 -1.77 13.29
N GLY A 126 -12.07 -2.66 13.67
CA GLY A 126 -11.18 -2.47 14.81
C GLY A 126 -11.88 -2.57 16.15
N LYS A 127 -13.20 -2.82 16.15
CA LYS A 127 -13.97 -3.15 17.34
C LYS A 127 -13.55 -4.54 17.81
N LYS A 128 -12.66 -4.59 18.78
CA LYS A 128 -12.59 -5.68 19.76
C LYS A 128 -12.97 -5.13 21.11
#